data_AF-A0A7K7CR49-F1
#
_entry.id   AF-A0A7K7CR49-F1
#
_cell.length_a   1.000
_cell.length_b   1.000
_cell.length_c   1.000
_cell.angle_alpha   90.00
_cell.angle_beta   90.00
_cell.angle_gamma   90.00
#
_symmetry.space_group_name_H-M   'P 1'
#
loop_
_entity.id
_entity.type
_entity.pdbx_description
1 polymer ?
#
loop_
_entity_poly.entity_id
_entity_poly.type
_entity_poly.pdbx_seq_one_letter_code
_entity_poly.pdbx_strand_id
1 'polypeptide(L)'
;CYLFHMYVGVRAGGGIGDEIEDPAGDPYEMYRIVFDITFFFFVIVILLAIIQGLIIDAFGELRDQQEQVREDMETKCFICGIGNDYFDTTPHGFETHTLQEHNLANYL
;
A
#
# COMPACT_ATOMS: atom_id res chain seq x y z
N CYS A 1 1.37 -14.71 31.16
CA CYS A 1 0.10 -14.14 30.65
C CYS A 1 0.33 -13.23 29.44
N TYR A 2 1.00 -12.07 29.56
CA TYR A 2 1.22 -11.15 28.42
C TYR A 2 1.91 -11.79 27.21
N LEU A 3 3.05 -12.46 27.40
CA LEU A 3 3.76 -13.16 26.33
C LEU A 3 2.90 -14.22 25.62
N PHE A 4 2.00 -14.88 26.35
CA PHE A 4 1.07 -15.85 25.78
C PHE A 4 0.05 -15.16 24.86
N HIS A 5 -0.49 -14.00 25.25
CA HIS A 5 -1.42 -13.24 24.41
C HIS A 5 -0.74 -12.75 23.12
N MET A 6 0.49 -12.25 23.22
CA MET A 6 1.24 -11.76 22.06
C MET A 6 1.71 -12.89 21.15
N TYR A 7 2.20 -13.99 21.71
CA TYR A 7 2.76 -15.09 20.92
C TYR A 7 1.68 -16.02 20.39
N VAL A 8 0.69 -16.38 21.18
CA VAL A 8 -0.33 -17.36 20.78
C VAL A 8 -1.58 -16.64 20.28
N GLY A 9 -2.11 -15.71 21.07
CA GLY A 9 -3.37 -15.02 20.77
C GLY A 9 -3.38 -14.23 19.44
N VAL A 10 -2.28 -13.58 19.05
CA VAL A 10 -2.20 -12.82 17.78
C VAL A 10 -1.97 -13.74 16.57
N ARG A 11 -1.35 -14.91 16.76
CA ARG A 11 -1.04 -15.84 15.66
C ARG A 11 -2.17 -16.86 15.41
N ALA A 12 -3.02 -17.11 16.39
CA ALA A 12 -4.21 -17.92 16.24
C ALA A 12 -5.24 -17.19 15.36
N GLY A 13 -5.79 -17.90 14.37
CA GLY A 13 -6.67 -17.31 13.36
C GLY A 13 -7.98 -16.74 13.92
N GLY A 14 -8.56 -17.37 14.95
CA GLY A 14 -9.76 -16.90 15.66
C GLY A 14 -9.46 -16.05 16.91
N GLY A 15 -8.19 -15.69 17.14
CA GLY A 15 -7.77 -14.95 18.33
C GLY A 15 -7.51 -15.87 19.53
N ILE A 16 -7.48 -15.29 20.74
CA ILE A 16 -7.07 -16.01 21.95
C ILE A 16 -8.06 -17.09 22.41
N GLY A 17 -9.33 -16.98 22.04
CA GLY A 17 -10.38 -17.96 22.36
C GLY A 17 -10.10 -19.35 21.78
N ASP A 18 -9.35 -19.45 20.68
CA ASP A 18 -8.99 -20.74 20.05
C ASP A 18 -8.00 -21.57 20.89
N GLU A 19 -7.24 -20.91 21.77
CA GLU A 19 -6.05 -21.48 22.42
C GLU A 19 -6.22 -21.59 23.94
N ILE A 20 -7.45 -21.38 24.42
CA ILE A 20 -7.86 -21.47 25.80
C ILE A 20 -9.07 -22.42 25.91
N GLU A 21 -9.33 -22.91 27.12
CA GLU A 21 -10.42 -23.87 27.37
C GLU A 21 -11.80 -23.23 27.17
N ASP A 22 -12.74 -24.00 26.61
CA ASP A 22 -14.10 -23.56 26.33
C ASP A 22 -14.79 -23.08 27.63
N PRO A 23 -15.38 -21.87 27.66
CA PRO A 23 -16.06 -21.34 28.84
C PRO A 23 -17.39 -22.02 29.21
N ALA A 24 -17.85 -23.02 28.44
CA ALA A 24 -19.14 -23.67 28.66
C ALA A 24 -19.34 -24.15 30.11
N GLY A 25 -20.33 -23.58 30.79
CA GLY A 25 -20.70 -23.95 32.17
C GLY A 25 -19.96 -23.18 33.26
N ASP A 26 -19.11 -22.21 32.92
CA ASP A 26 -18.49 -21.30 33.89
C ASP A 26 -19.44 -20.13 34.24
N PRO A 27 -19.51 -19.67 35.51
CA PRO A 27 -20.28 -18.48 35.89
C PRO A 27 -19.96 -17.21 35.07
N TYR A 28 -18.75 -17.13 34.50
CA TYR A 28 -18.26 -16.02 33.69
C TYR A 28 -18.36 -16.26 32.18
N GLU A 29 -19.07 -17.29 31.73
CA GLU A 29 -19.17 -17.67 30.32
C GLU A 29 -19.50 -16.49 29.39
N MET A 30 -20.53 -15.72 29.74
CA MET A 30 -20.93 -14.54 28.96
C MET A 30 -19.85 -13.45 28.90
N TYR A 31 -19.13 -13.23 29.99
CA TYR A 31 -18.02 -12.28 30.01
C TYR A 31 -16.85 -12.77 29.16
N ARG A 32 -16.59 -14.09 29.17
CA ARG A 32 -15.54 -14.70 28.36
C ARG A 32 -15.84 -14.60 26.87
N ILE A 33 -17.07 -14.88 26.45
CA ILE A 33 -17.51 -14.74 25.06
C ILE A 33 -17.35 -13.30 24.56
N VAL A 34 -17.78 -12.31 25.35
CA VAL A 34 -17.63 -10.89 24.97
C VAL A 34 -16.15 -10.50 24.87
N PHE A 35 -15.30 -11.00 25.78
CA PHE A 35 -13.86 -10.77 25.71
C PHE A 35 -13.24 -11.37 24.43
N ASP A 36 -13.58 -12.61 24.07
CA ASP A 36 -13.01 -13.26 22.89
C ASP A 36 -13.48 -12.61 21.58
N ILE A 37 -14.76 -12.23 21.49
CA ILE A 37 -15.30 -11.49 20.34
C ILE A 37 -14.63 -10.12 20.19
N THR A 38 -14.49 -9.36 21.28
CA THR A 38 -13.85 -8.04 21.22
C THR A 38 -12.37 -8.15 20.87
N PHE A 39 -11.66 -9.13 21.42
CA PHE A 39 -10.28 -9.41 21.05
C PHE A 39 -10.15 -9.72 19.56
N PHE A 40 -10.99 -10.61 19.02
CA PHE A 40 -10.96 -10.97 17.60
C PHE A 40 -11.18 -9.75 16.68
N PHE A 41 -12.22 -8.96 16.92
CA PHE A 41 -12.51 -7.81 16.07
C PHE A 41 -11.42 -6.72 16.16
N PHE A 42 -11.00 -6.33 17.35
CA PHE A 42 -10.06 -5.23 17.49
C PHE A 42 -8.62 -5.62 17.17
N VAL A 43 -8.17 -6.78 17.64
CA VAL A 43 -6.76 -7.19 17.52
C VAL A 43 -6.49 -7.92 16.22
N ILE A 44 -7.36 -8.86 15.82
CA ILE A 44 -7.12 -9.65 14.60
C ILE A 44 -7.63 -8.89 13.38
N VAL A 45 -8.92 -8.55 13.34
CA VAL A 45 -9.52 -7.96 12.13
C VAL A 45 -8.99 -6.55 11.85
N ILE A 46 -9.12 -5.62 12.81
CA ILE A 46 -8.79 -4.21 12.57
C ILE A 46 -7.28 -4.00 12.40
N LEU A 47 -6.42 -4.52 13.29
CA LEU A 47 -4.98 -4.28 13.18
C LEU A 47 -4.37 -4.91 11.92
N LEU A 48 -4.77 -6.14 11.56
CA LEU A 48 -4.26 -6.76 10.33
C LEU A 48 -4.76 -6.03 9.08
N ALA A 49 -6.02 -5.57 9.07
CA ALA A 49 -6.55 -4.77 7.97
C ALA A 49 -5.81 -3.44 7.82
N ILE A 50 -5.44 -2.77 8.92
CA ILE A 50 -4.64 -1.54 8.87
C ILE A 50 -3.26 -1.82 8.27
N ILE A 51 -2.56 -2.86 8.73
CA ILE A 51 -1.23 -3.21 8.19
C ILE A 51 -1.31 -3.50 6.70
N GLN A 52 -2.29 -4.29 6.27
CA GLN A 52 -2.50 -4.57 4.85
C GLN A 52 -2.86 -3.29 4.07
N GLY A 53 -3.69 -2.43 4.64
CA GLY A 53 -4.06 -1.13 4.08
C GLY A 53 -2.85 -0.24 3.83
N LEU A 54 -1.93 -0.13 4.81
CA LEU A 54 -0.70 0.64 4.67
C LEU A 54 0.22 0.10 3.56
N ILE A 55 0.30 -1.23 3.42
CA ILE A 55 1.09 -1.85 2.34
C ILE A 55 0.49 -1.54 0.98
N ILE A 56 -0.84 -1.65 0.84
CA ILE A 56 -1.55 -1.34 -0.42
C ILE A 56 -1.39 0.14 -0.77
N ASP A 57 -1.53 1.03 0.22
CA ASP A 57 -1.36 2.47 0.04
C ASP A 57 0.04 2.82 -0.45
N ALA A 58 1.09 2.25 0.17
CA ALA A 58 2.47 2.45 -0.27
C ALA A 58 2.73 1.97 -1.71
N PHE A 59 2.15 0.83 -2.11
CA PHE A 59 2.24 0.37 -3.50
C PHE A 59 1.43 1.25 -4.47
N GLY A 60 0.30 1.79 -4.01
CA GLY A 60 -0.48 2.79 -4.74
C GLY A 60 0.35 4.05 -5.00
N GLU A 61 0.96 4.60 -3.96
CA GLU A 61 1.80 5.80 -4.08
C GLU A 61 3.00 5.59 -5.01
N LEU A 62 3.70 4.45 -4.89
CA LEU A 62 4.81 4.13 -5.79
C LEU A 62 4.37 4.04 -7.25
N ARG A 63 3.17 3.54 -7.50
CA ARG A 63 2.60 3.47 -8.85
C ARG A 63 2.25 4.86 -9.39
N ASP A 64 1.64 5.69 -8.56
CA ASP A 64 1.28 7.06 -8.94
C ASP A 64 2.53 7.89 -9.25
N GLN A 65 3.61 7.72 -8.48
CA GLN A 65 4.91 8.35 -8.76
C GLN A 65 5.49 7.91 -10.12
N GLN A 66 5.43 6.61 -10.43
CA GLN A 66 5.90 6.10 -11.73
C GLN A 66 5.08 6.64 -12.89
N GLU A 67 3.75 6.70 -12.73
CA GLU A 67 2.85 7.22 -13.75
C GLU A 67 3.08 8.72 -13.97
N GLN A 68 3.27 9.50 -12.91
CA GLN A 68 3.59 10.91 -13.02
C GLN A 68 4.91 11.15 -13.77
N VAL A 69 5.95 10.37 -13.47
CA VAL A 69 7.24 10.46 -14.19
C VAL A 69 7.06 10.08 -15.67
N ARG A 70 6.23 9.09 -15.97
CA ARG A 70 5.93 8.68 -17.35
C ARG A 70 5.22 9.79 -18.11
N GLU A 71 4.15 10.36 -17.55
CA GLU A 71 3.40 11.47 -18.14
C GLU A 71 4.29 12.70 -18.35
N ASP A 72 5.15 13.01 -17.38
CA ASP A 72 6.12 14.09 -17.47
C ASP A 72 7.09 13.87 -18.65
N MET A 73 7.60 12.66 -18.85
CA MET A 73 8.50 12.35 -19.97
C MET A 73 7.80 12.37 -21.34
N GLU A 74 6.49 12.13 -21.38
CA GLU A 74 5.68 12.17 -22.61
C GLU A 74 5.20 13.59 -22.97
N THR A 75 5.10 14.48 -21.98
CA THR A 75 4.49 15.81 -22.17
C THR A 75 5.49 16.95 -22.18
N LYS A 76 6.68 16.79 -21.58
CA LYS A 76 7.72 17.84 -21.55
C LYS A 76 9.10 17.28 -21.85
N CYS A 77 9.93 18.07 -22.53
CA CYS A 77 11.32 17.68 -22.76
C CYS A 77 12.12 17.77 -21.46
N PHE A 78 12.86 16.71 -21.10
CA PHE A 78 13.67 16.66 -19.89
C PHE A 78 14.76 17.75 -19.80
N ILE A 79 15.34 18.17 -20.93
CA ILE A 79 16.47 19.12 -20.96
C ILE A 79 16.00 20.57 -20.93
N CYS A 80 15.03 20.95 -21.78
CA CYS A 80 14.59 22.34 -21.91
C CYS A 80 13.29 22.66 -21.15
N GLY A 81 12.54 21.66 -20.71
CA GLY A 81 11.28 21.81 -19.99
C GLY A 81 10.10 22.29 -20.84
N ILE A 82 10.27 22.42 -22.16
CA ILE A 82 9.20 22.85 -23.07
C ILE A 82 8.23 21.69 -23.30
N GLY A 83 6.93 22.00 -23.27
CA GLY A 83 5.85 21.05 -23.51
C GLY A 83 5.77 20.56 -24.95
N ASN A 84 5.18 19.38 -25.15
CA ASN A 84 4.96 18.78 -26.47
C ASN A 84 4.05 19.64 -27.37
N ASP A 85 3.13 20.39 -26.76
CA ASP A 85 2.22 21.33 -27.41
C ASP A 85 2.93 22.36 -28.31
N TYR A 86 4.12 22.81 -27.91
CA TYR A 86 4.94 23.70 -28.73
C TYR A 86 5.46 23.04 -30.01
N PHE A 87 5.84 21.76 -29.92
CA PHE A 87 6.46 21.00 -31.01
C PHE A 87 5.44 20.30 -31.92
N ASP A 88 4.21 20.09 -31.45
CA ASP A 88 3.11 19.44 -32.18
C ASP A 88 2.62 20.26 -33.39
N THR A 89 3.09 21.50 -33.55
CA THR A 89 2.89 22.29 -34.78
C THR A 89 3.52 21.63 -36.02
N THR A 90 4.53 20.77 -35.82
CA THR A 90 5.17 19.99 -36.87
C THR A 90 4.94 18.50 -36.65
N PRO A 91 4.60 17.71 -37.69
CA PRO A 91 4.44 16.26 -37.54
C PRO A 91 5.69 15.61 -36.95
N HIS A 92 5.54 14.80 -35.89
CA HIS A 92 6.65 14.17 -35.15
C HIS A 92 7.67 15.15 -34.56
N GLY A 93 7.27 16.41 -34.29
CA GLY A 93 8.17 17.45 -33.79
C GLY A 93 8.77 17.11 -32.42
N PHE A 94 7.94 16.68 -31.46
CA PHE A 94 8.40 16.36 -30.09
C PHE A 94 9.36 15.16 -30.06
N GLU A 95 9.06 14.13 -30.86
CA GLU A 95 9.90 12.94 -31.00
C GLU A 95 11.27 13.32 -31.61
N THR A 96 11.28 14.16 -32.65
CA THR A 96 12.54 14.65 -33.26
C THR A 96 13.35 15.47 -32.26
N HIS A 97 12.69 16.36 -31.51
CA HIS A 97 13.33 17.19 -30.49
C HIS A 97 13.98 16.35 -29.40
N THR A 98 13.29 15.34 -28.86
CA THR A 98 13.80 14.50 -27.77
C THR A 98 14.82 13.45 -28.24
N LEU A 99 14.77 12.97 -29.49
CA LEU A 99 15.69 11.95 -29.98
C LEU A 99 16.92 12.48 -30.71
N GLN A 100 16.86 13.68 -31.30
CA GLN A 100 17.96 14.24 -32.09
C GLN A 100 18.57 15.49 -31.48
N GLU A 101 17.75 16.46 -31.06
CA GLU A 101 18.25 17.75 -30.54
C GLU A 101 18.66 17.63 -29.07
N HIS A 102 17.73 17.18 -28.23
CA HIS A 102 17.85 17.06 -26.78
C HIS A 102 17.78 15.60 -26.33
N ASN A 103 18.53 14.74 -27.02
CA ASN A 103 18.71 13.37 -26.60
C ASN A 103 19.53 13.29 -25.32
N LEU A 104 18.95 12.71 -24.27
CA LEU A 104 19.58 12.56 -22.96
C LEU A 104 20.96 11.87 -23.04
N ALA A 105 21.12 10.86 -23.90
CA ALA A 105 22.36 10.10 -24.02
C ALA A 105 23.52 10.94 -24.59
N ASN A 106 23.23 12.01 -25.33
CA ASN A 106 24.27 12.90 -25.87
C ASN A 106 24.88 13.84 -24.81
N TYR A 107 24.25 13.93 -23.63
CA TYR A 107 24.69 14.76 -22.50
C TYR A 107 25.39 13.95 -21.39
N LEU A 108 25.59 12.66 -21.62
CA LEU A 108 26.16 11.68 -20.69
C LEU A 108 27.59 11.32 -21.11
#